data_AF-A0AAP2E2I6-F1
#
_entry.id   AF-A0AAP2E2I6-F1
#
_cell.length_a   1.000
_cell.length_b   1.000
_cell.length_c   1.000
_cell.angle_alpha   90.00
_cell.angle_beta   90.00
_cell.angle_gamma   90.00
#
_symmetry.space_group_name_H-M   'P 1'
#
loop_
_entity.id
_entity.type
_entity.pdbx_description
1 polymer ?
#
loop_
_entity_poly.entity_id
_entity_poly.type
_entity_poly.pdbx_seq_one_letter_code
_entity_poly.pdbx_strand_id
1 'polypeptide(L)'
;MKKVSWIFYLSMFACAILFPSCQDEEKSPIKPGDVRFTIRSRPLDSKGGRAASVLPPGGKLYVTVLKANGDVVFDLQEIPIAILNDYVISEPVTLPPGEYTVTQFIISNGGSGTYAAPLEGSSVAEWVDDPLPIPFAVSNGILTGLEVQVLPFNEERFTPEDFGYVSFGVKVVPYPYFRLAVFKPGPGGPVLDAAHAYLLDGADTLVNKALPPGTHEIAFVGDRSKAYTLVLEDETYGVYAQSFVLDSLLNRLQGEPWAVTMKPAVTIVSDDNGWNFSGMHLEGWRGEVSVDWGDGTRDVYGSDLGYSTDVPHEYDVVRHRVVSITGDLEEVSTVHVYSWAGIQRLNLDHLPSLLNLGITTYTRTTPTVLDLRKNTAIMTISASDSEFQSVYLPEPNHVSQVVFTDGALTSDGLNELVHAIYTSVVASGVRGGLLSVDRYIDGESVDFVAPPSAQALEELRILRDEYQWTIKPGNF
;
A
#
# COMPACT_ATOMS: atom_id res chain seq x y z
N MET A 1 79.59 -42.11 -3.99
CA MET A 1 80.57 -41.06 -3.65
C MET A 1 81.62 -40.95 -4.75
N LYS A 2 82.03 -39.71 -5.09
CA LYS A 2 83.04 -39.26 -6.10
C LYS A 2 82.47 -39.13 -7.54
N LYS A 3 82.28 -37.90 -8.06
CA LYS A 3 83.23 -36.97 -8.74
C LYS A 3 83.52 -37.45 -10.18
N VAL A 4 83.63 -36.69 -11.29
CA VAL A 4 83.71 -35.25 -11.64
C VAL A 4 83.83 -35.18 -13.19
N SER A 5 83.67 -33.98 -13.77
CA SER A 5 84.18 -33.49 -15.09
C SER A 5 83.37 -33.86 -16.34
N TRP A 6 82.82 -32.95 -17.16
CA TRP A 6 83.27 -31.64 -17.69
C TRP A 6 84.50 -31.75 -18.60
N ILE A 7 84.25 -31.68 -19.92
CA ILE A 7 85.10 -31.41 -21.11
C ILE A 7 84.27 -31.92 -22.33
N PHE A 8 84.09 -31.30 -23.51
CA PHE A 8 84.60 -30.10 -24.17
C PHE A 8 83.69 -29.78 -25.39
N TYR A 9 83.47 -28.48 -25.64
CA TYR A 9 83.63 -27.76 -26.92
C TYR A 9 82.93 -28.25 -28.21
N LEU A 10 82.03 -27.43 -28.76
CA LEU A 10 82.34 -26.37 -29.73
C LEU A 10 82.56 -26.91 -31.17
N SER A 11 81.44 -27.14 -31.85
CA SER A 11 81.28 -27.32 -33.29
C SER A 11 79.77 -27.20 -33.49
N MET A 12 79.17 -26.30 -34.25
CA MET A 12 79.54 -25.68 -35.50
C MET A 12 78.47 -24.60 -35.69
N PHE A 13 78.83 -23.33 -35.71
CA PHE A 13 78.63 -22.42 -36.84
C PHE A 13 77.53 -22.83 -37.85
N ALA A 14 76.65 -21.86 -38.11
CA ALA A 14 75.73 -21.76 -39.24
C ALA A 14 74.40 -22.54 -39.17
N CYS A 15 73.38 -21.91 -38.60
CA CYS A 15 72.05 -21.94 -39.22
C CYS A 15 71.27 -20.66 -38.85
N ALA A 16 71.52 -19.62 -39.63
CA ALA A 16 70.60 -18.50 -39.78
C ALA A 16 69.38 -19.01 -40.56
N ILE A 17 68.26 -19.28 -39.88
CA ILE A 17 66.95 -19.41 -40.51
C ILE A 17 65.90 -18.75 -39.59
N LEU A 18 65.58 -17.50 -39.93
CA LEU A 18 64.25 -16.90 -39.97
C LEU A 18 63.16 -17.58 -39.11
N PHE A 19 62.98 -17.10 -37.88
CA PHE A 19 61.68 -17.21 -37.21
C PHE A 19 60.86 -15.97 -37.58
N PRO A 20 59.74 -16.09 -38.31
CA PRO A 20 58.80 -14.99 -38.40
C PRO A 20 58.23 -14.77 -36.99
N SER A 21 58.43 -13.57 -36.46
CA SER A 21 57.68 -13.10 -35.30
C SER A 21 56.22 -12.94 -35.76
N CYS A 22 55.42 -14.00 -35.59
CA CYS A 22 53.98 -13.83 -35.42
C CYS A 22 53.80 -13.12 -34.07
N GLN A 23 53.69 -11.79 -34.09
CA GLN A 23 52.95 -11.11 -33.04
C GLN A 23 51.49 -11.53 -33.22
N ASP A 24 51.02 -12.45 -32.39
CA ASP A 24 49.59 -12.54 -32.13
C ASP A 24 49.22 -11.20 -31.49
N GLU A 25 48.62 -10.32 -32.27
CA GLU A 25 47.91 -9.18 -31.72
C GLU A 25 46.85 -9.76 -30.78
N GLU A 26 47.09 -9.65 -29.47
CA GLU A 26 46.10 -9.91 -28.43
C GLU A 26 44.90 -8.99 -28.71
N LYS A 27 43.93 -9.50 -29.47
CA LYS A 27 42.64 -8.85 -29.64
C LYS A 27 42.06 -8.70 -28.25
N SER A 28 41.99 -7.45 -27.79
CA SER A 28 41.38 -7.10 -26.51
C SER A 28 40.04 -7.82 -26.39
N PRO A 29 39.74 -8.44 -25.22
CA PRO A 29 38.54 -9.24 -25.07
C PRO A 29 37.31 -8.42 -25.45
N ILE A 30 36.51 -8.95 -26.37
CA ILE A 30 35.27 -8.32 -26.81
C ILE A 30 34.27 -8.43 -25.67
N LYS A 31 34.00 -7.31 -25.00
CA LYS A 31 32.93 -7.19 -24.01
C LYS A 31 31.69 -6.61 -24.70
N PRO A 32 30.50 -7.12 -24.39
CA PRO A 32 29.25 -6.48 -24.79
C PRO A 32 29.21 -5.02 -24.33
N GLY A 33 28.54 -4.17 -25.11
CA GLY A 33 28.19 -2.81 -24.72
C GLY A 33 26.72 -2.75 -24.29
N ASP A 34 26.34 -1.66 -23.64
CA ASP A 34 24.95 -1.43 -23.22
C ASP A 34 24.31 -0.35 -24.07
N VAL A 35 23.01 -0.44 -24.30
CA VAL A 35 22.22 0.54 -25.05
C VAL A 35 21.09 1.04 -24.17
N ARG A 36 20.90 2.35 -24.09
CA ARG A 36 19.81 2.99 -23.37
C ARG A 36 19.06 3.93 -24.28
N PHE A 37 17.74 3.81 -24.32
CA PHE A 37 16.87 4.69 -25.08
C PHE A 37 16.44 5.88 -24.22
N THR A 38 16.56 7.09 -24.76
CA THR A 38 16.03 8.34 -24.20
C THR A 38 14.86 8.77 -25.07
N ILE A 39 13.69 8.87 -24.48
CA ILE A 39 12.44 9.14 -25.19
C ILE A 39 12.12 10.61 -25.07
N ARG A 40 11.83 11.26 -26.22
CA ARG A 40 11.29 12.62 -26.26
C ARG A 40 9.91 12.64 -26.91
N SER A 41 8.91 13.12 -26.18
CA SER A 41 7.59 13.38 -26.75
C SER A 41 7.52 14.82 -27.27
N ARG A 42 6.98 15.02 -28.48
CA ARG A 42 6.59 16.35 -28.96
C ARG A 42 5.08 16.54 -28.74
N PRO A 43 4.64 17.61 -28.05
CA PRO A 43 3.23 17.96 -28.01
C PRO A 43 2.76 18.43 -29.39
N LEU A 44 1.62 17.89 -29.85
CA LEU A 44 1.06 18.16 -31.17
C LEU A 44 0.48 19.58 -31.33
N ASP A 45 0.19 20.28 -30.24
CA ASP A 45 -0.49 21.58 -30.24
C ASP A 45 0.41 22.71 -29.71
N SER A 46 1.43 23.09 -30.47
CA SER A 46 2.36 24.18 -30.13
C SER A 46 1.82 25.59 -30.45
N LYS A 47 0.58 25.89 -30.04
CA LYS A 47 0.04 27.28 -30.02
C LYS A 47 -0.36 27.81 -28.64
N GLY A 48 -0.06 27.09 -27.55
CA GLY A 48 -0.17 27.63 -26.20
C GLY A 48 0.75 26.86 -25.27
N GLY A 49 1.63 27.56 -24.54
CA GLY A 49 2.68 26.98 -23.70
C GLY A 49 2.18 26.22 -22.47
N ARG A 50 1.47 25.11 -22.67
CA ARG A 50 1.24 24.08 -21.66
C ARG A 50 2.08 22.85 -22.01
N ALA A 51 2.65 22.27 -20.95
CA ALA A 51 3.72 21.30 -20.93
C ALA A 51 3.48 20.07 -21.82
N ALA A 52 4.59 19.45 -22.23
CA ALA A 52 4.63 18.17 -22.94
C ALA A 52 3.70 17.14 -22.29
N SER A 53 2.99 16.38 -23.13
CA SER A 53 2.20 15.24 -22.70
C SER A 53 3.10 14.28 -21.94
N VAL A 54 2.87 14.17 -20.63
CA VAL A 54 3.65 13.34 -19.71
C VAL A 54 3.31 11.88 -20.02
N LEU A 55 4.33 11.09 -20.36
CA LEU A 55 4.23 9.65 -20.51
C LEU A 55 3.63 9.05 -19.22
N PRO A 56 2.60 8.18 -19.32
CA PRO A 56 1.89 7.73 -18.12
C PRO A 56 2.80 6.84 -17.25
N PRO A 57 2.69 6.93 -15.91
CA PRO A 57 3.42 6.06 -15.01
C PRO A 57 3.12 4.58 -15.30
N GLY A 58 4.15 3.74 -15.30
CA GLY A 58 4.00 2.29 -15.54
C GLY A 58 4.04 1.86 -17.02
N GLY A 59 4.34 2.79 -17.95
CA GLY A 59 4.56 2.44 -19.35
C GLY A 59 5.69 1.42 -19.57
N LYS A 60 5.61 0.69 -20.67
CA LYS A 60 6.60 -0.29 -21.12
C LYS A 60 7.03 0.05 -22.54
N LEU A 61 8.32 -0.07 -22.84
CA LEU A 61 8.88 0.10 -24.18
C LEU A 61 8.94 -1.25 -24.90
N TYR A 62 8.47 -1.29 -26.14
CA TYR A 62 8.61 -2.42 -27.06
C TYR A 62 9.49 -1.97 -28.24
N VAL A 63 10.60 -2.67 -28.46
CA VAL A 63 11.59 -2.31 -29.48
C VAL A 63 11.95 -3.48 -30.39
N THR A 64 12.09 -3.19 -31.68
CA THR A 64 12.63 -4.12 -32.68
C THR A 64 13.96 -3.58 -33.21
N VAL A 65 15.01 -4.39 -33.10
CA VAL A 65 16.39 -4.02 -33.48
C VAL A 65 16.94 -5.03 -34.47
N LEU A 66 17.48 -4.54 -35.58
CA LEU A 66 18.17 -5.32 -36.59
C LEU A 66 19.68 -5.09 -36.53
N LYS A 67 20.48 -6.09 -36.91
CA LYS A 67 21.89 -5.90 -37.25
C LYS A 67 22.02 -5.28 -38.64
N ALA A 68 23.21 -4.75 -38.95
CA ALA A 68 23.52 -4.22 -40.29
C ALA A 68 23.35 -5.23 -41.45
N ASN A 69 23.39 -6.53 -41.17
CA ASN A 69 23.12 -7.57 -42.18
C ASN A 69 21.62 -7.91 -42.35
N GLY A 70 20.74 -7.23 -41.61
CA GLY A 70 19.29 -7.45 -41.62
C GLY A 70 18.78 -8.48 -40.61
N ASP A 71 19.65 -9.15 -39.85
CA ASP A 71 19.23 -10.13 -38.85
C ASP A 71 18.50 -9.45 -37.69
N VAL A 72 17.37 -10.03 -37.28
CA VAL A 72 16.61 -9.58 -36.11
C VAL A 72 17.37 -9.95 -34.83
N VAL A 73 17.62 -8.95 -33.98
CA VAL A 73 18.26 -9.10 -32.66
C VAL A 73 17.22 -9.07 -31.56
N PHE A 74 16.31 -8.09 -31.67
CA PHE A 74 15.13 -7.95 -30.82
C PHE A 74 13.91 -7.85 -31.72
N ASP A 75 12.88 -8.61 -31.36
CA ASP A 75 11.56 -8.56 -31.99
C ASP A 75 10.54 -8.17 -30.92
N LEU A 76 10.07 -6.92 -30.94
CA LEU A 76 9.18 -6.33 -29.93
C LEU A 76 9.60 -6.65 -28.48
N GLN A 77 10.89 -6.57 -28.20
CA GLN A 77 11.43 -6.84 -26.88
C GLN A 77 10.87 -5.81 -25.88
N GLU A 78 10.27 -6.30 -24.80
CA GLU A 78 9.80 -5.47 -23.69
C GLU A 78 10.99 -5.00 -22.85
N ILE A 79 11.07 -3.68 -22.62
CA ILE A 79 12.10 -3.03 -21.81
C ILE A 79 11.41 -2.09 -20.80
N PRO A 80 11.71 -2.21 -19.49
CA PRO A 80 11.22 -1.27 -18.49
C PRO A 80 11.72 0.15 -18.75
N ILE A 81 10.88 1.15 -18.43
CA ILE A 81 11.24 2.57 -18.53
C ILE A 81 11.07 3.26 -17.19
N ALA A 82 11.91 4.26 -16.93
CA ALA A 82 11.87 5.11 -15.76
C ALA A 82 11.70 6.57 -16.17
N ILE A 83 10.91 7.31 -15.40
CA ILE A 83 10.71 8.75 -15.58
C ILE A 83 11.72 9.48 -14.69
N LEU A 84 12.60 10.29 -15.30
CA LEU A 84 13.53 11.17 -14.59
C LEU A 84 13.31 12.62 -15.05
N ASN A 85 12.70 13.42 -14.17
CA ASN A 85 12.26 14.79 -14.48
C ASN A 85 11.36 14.80 -15.73
N ASP A 86 11.73 15.56 -16.77
CA ASP A 86 11.00 15.70 -18.03
C ASP A 86 11.39 14.65 -19.09
N TYR A 87 12.25 13.69 -18.75
CA TYR A 87 12.72 12.66 -19.69
C TYR A 87 12.31 11.26 -19.25
N VAL A 88 12.08 10.40 -20.23
CA VAL A 88 11.85 8.97 -20.00
C VAL A 88 13.01 8.19 -20.57
N ILE A 89 13.60 7.31 -19.75
CA ILE A 89 14.74 6.49 -20.15
C ILE A 89 14.42 5.01 -19.98
N SER A 90 14.96 4.17 -20.83
CA SER A 90 14.88 2.71 -20.66
C SER A 90 15.90 2.20 -19.64
N GLU A 91 15.65 1.02 -19.09
CA GLU A 91 16.74 0.19 -18.57
C GLU A 91 17.75 -0.14 -19.69
N PRO A 92 19.06 -0.26 -19.39
CA PRO A 92 20.05 -0.63 -20.39
C PRO A 92 19.83 -2.05 -20.91
N VAL A 93 19.99 -2.25 -22.21
CA VAL A 93 20.02 -3.58 -22.85
C VAL A 93 21.40 -3.88 -23.41
N THR A 94 21.92 -5.07 -23.12
CA THR A 94 23.26 -5.46 -23.50
C THR A 94 23.29 -6.04 -24.92
N LEU A 95 24.18 -5.52 -25.77
CA LEU A 95 24.38 -5.96 -27.15
C LEU A 95 25.88 -6.18 -27.45
N PRO A 96 26.25 -7.16 -28.28
CA PRO A 96 27.62 -7.28 -28.77
C PRO A 96 28.05 -6.03 -29.57
N PRO A 97 29.35 -5.69 -29.61
CA PRO A 97 29.81 -4.58 -30.45
C PRO A 97 29.48 -4.80 -31.93
N GLY A 98 28.97 -3.77 -32.59
CA GLY A 98 28.51 -3.84 -33.97
C GLY A 98 27.57 -2.70 -34.38
N GLU A 99 27.14 -2.75 -35.63
CA GLU A 99 26.21 -1.79 -36.24
C GLU A 99 24.78 -2.35 -36.23
N TYR A 100 23.83 -1.54 -35.78
CA TYR A 100 22.44 -1.91 -35.55
C TYR A 100 21.49 -0.83 -36.06
N THR A 101 20.21 -1.17 -36.14
CA THR A 101 19.15 -0.27 -36.56
C THR A 101 17.87 -0.54 -35.78
N VAL A 102 17.31 0.49 -35.17
CA VAL A 102 15.96 0.42 -34.57
C VAL A 102 14.94 0.54 -35.68
N THR A 103 13.98 -0.38 -35.74
CA THR A 103 12.95 -0.43 -36.80
C THR A 103 11.53 -0.38 -36.28
N GLN A 104 11.32 -0.64 -34.98
CA GLN A 104 10.04 -0.42 -34.31
C GLN A 104 10.29 0.11 -32.90
N PHE A 105 9.48 1.07 -32.46
CA PHE A 105 9.63 1.70 -31.15
C PHE A 105 8.26 2.18 -30.63
N ILE A 106 7.69 1.44 -29.69
CA ILE A 106 6.31 1.62 -29.22
C ILE A 106 6.30 1.67 -27.69
N ILE A 107 5.57 2.61 -27.10
CA ILE A 107 5.36 2.70 -25.66
C ILE A 107 3.90 2.41 -25.37
N SER A 108 3.63 1.53 -24.41
CA SER A 108 2.27 1.15 -24.01
C SER A 108 2.12 1.12 -22.50
N ASN A 109 0.95 1.50 -21.99
CA ASN A 109 0.59 1.39 -20.57
C ASN A 109 -0.65 0.50 -20.41
N GLY A 110 -0.48 -0.81 -20.55
CA GLY A 110 -1.49 -1.80 -20.11
C GLY A 110 -2.71 -2.00 -21.01
N GLY A 111 -2.73 -1.52 -22.27
CA GLY A 111 -3.88 -1.84 -23.14
C GLY A 111 -3.80 -1.33 -24.57
N SER A 112 -3.31 -0.11 -24.74
CA SER A 112 -3.19 0.56 -26.04
C SER A 112 -1.80 1.16 -26.16
N GLY A 113 -1.24 1.14 -27.39
CA GLY A 113 -0.04 1.94 -27.68
C GLY A 113 -0.34 3.38 -27.27
N THR A 114 0.48 3.95 -26.41
CA THR A 114 0.28 5.34 -25.96
C THR A 114 1.12 6.28 -26.80
N TYR A 115 2.28 5.80 -27.28
CA TYR A 115 3.18 6.54 -28.16
C TYR A 115 3.90 5.59 -29.13
N ALA A 116 4.26 6.08 -30.31
CA ALA A 116 5.09 5.37 -31.27
C ALA A 116 6.03 6.33 -32.00
N ALA A 117 7.19 5.84 -32.44
CA ALA A 117 8.04 6.57 -33.38
C ALA A 117 7.55 6.29 -34.81
N PRO A 118 7.31 7.31 -35.66
CA PRO A 118 6.86 7.07 -37.03
C PRO A 118 7.96 6.49 -37.90
N LEU A 119 7.57 5.66 -38.87
CA LEU A 119 8.47 5.22 -39.94
C LEU A 119 8.66 6.35 -40.96
N GLU A 120 9.84 6.42 -41.56
CA GLU A 120 10.18 7.32 -42.65
C GLU A 120 9.21 7.09 -43.82
N GLY A 121 8.68 8.19 -44.34
CA GLY A 121 7.66 8.15 -45.40
C GLY A 121 6.23 7.91 -44.91
N SER A 122 5.99 7.74 -43.61
CA SER A 122 4.64 7.73 -43.04
C SER A 122 4.03 9.14 -43.00
N SER A 123 2.71 9.22 -42.85
CA SER A 123 1.96 10.49 -42.90
C SER A 123 2.32 11.48 -41.79
N VAL A 124 2.81 10.97 -40.65
CA VAL A 124 3.20 11.77 -39.48
C VAL A 124 4.72 11.85 -39.28
N ALA A 125 5.52 11.32 -40.22
CA ALA A 125 6.98 11.34 -40.14
C ALA A 125 7.56 12.75 -40.10
N GLU A 126 6.92 13.73 -40.76
CA GLU A 126 7.36 15.13 -40.78
C GLU A 126 7.27 15.83 -39.41
N TRP A 127 6.65 15.22 -38.40
CA TRP A 127 6.47 15.83 -37.08
C TRP A 127 7.59 15.46 -36.09
N VAL A 128 8.47 14.55 -36.51
CA VAL A 128 9.71 14.21 -35.81
C VAL A 128 10.91 14.57 -36.69
N ASP A 129 12.06 14.85 -36.07
CA ASP A 129 13.29 15.21 -36.77
C ASP A 129 14.03 13.97 -37.31
N ASP A 130 13.86 12.82 -36.64
CA ASP A 130 14.55 11.56 -36.94
C ASP A 130 13.56 10.39 -36.87
N PRO A 131 12.76 10.15 -37.93
CA PRO A 131 11.85 9.01 -37.99
C PRO A 131 12.62 7.69 -38.12
N LEU A 132 11.98 6.58 -37.76
CA LEU A 132 12.57 5.25 -37.94
C LEU A 132 12.71 4.90 -39.42
N PRO A 133 13.72 4.14 -39.85
CA PRO A 133 14.70 3.43 -39.02
C PRO A 133 15.89 4.29 -38.56
N ILE A 134 16.32 4.14 -37.30
CA ILE A 134 17.46 4.90 -36.73
C ILE A 134 18.69 3.98 -36.57
N PRO A 135 19.81 4.25 -37.28
CA PRO A 135 21.04 3.47 -37.14
C PRO A 135 21.83 3.85 -35.87
N PHE A 136 22.50 2.87 -35.24
CA PHE A 136 23.39 3.11 -34.12
C PHE A 136 24.51 2.06 -34.02
N ALA A 137 25.64 2.44 -33.40
CA ALA A 137 26.79 1.57 -33.20
C ALA A 137 27.01 1.26 -31.72
N VAL A 138 27.23 -0.01 -31.38
CA VAL A 138 27.60 -0.45 -30.03
C VAL A 138 29.10 -0.66 -29.96
N SER A 139 29.75 0.02 -29.02
CA SER A 139 31.20 -0.08 -28.78
C SER A 139 31.52 -1.02 -27.60
N ASN A 140 32.73 -1.59 -27.60
CA ASN A 140 33.18 -2.56 -26.59
C ASN A 140 33.15 -1.99 -25.17
N GLY A 141 32.20 -2.47 -24.34
CA GLY A 141 32.08 -2.09 -22.93
C GLY A 141 31.62 -0.64 -22.68
N ILE A 142 31.01 0.02 -23.67
CA ILE A 142 30.54 1.42 -23.55
C ILE A 142 29.00 1.46 -23.54
N LEU A 143 28.43 2.33 -22.71
CA LEU A 143 27.00 2.67 -22.73
C LEU A 143 26.70 3.62 -23.90
N THR A 144 25.85 3.18 -24.82
CA THR A 144 25.38 3.94 -25.98
C THR A 144 24.00 4.51 -25.66
N GLY A 145 23.88 5.84 -25.64
CA GLY A 145 22.59 6.52 -25.51
C GLY A 145 21.98 6.79 -26.87
N LEU A 146 20.73 6.36 -27.10
CA LEU A 146 19.98 6.65 -28.31
C LEU A 146 18.76 7.50 -27.98
N GLU A 147 18.64 8.67 -28.60
CA GLU A 147 17.47 9.52 -28.47
C GLU A 147 16.44 9.15 -29.54
N VAL A 148 15.21 8.87 -29.13
CA VAL A 148 14.11 8.50 -30.05
C VAL A 148 12.91 9.41 -29.81
N GLN A 149 12.42 10.01 -30.88
CA GLN A 149 11.26 10.89 -30.84
C GLN A 149 9.98 10.10 -31.09
N VAL A 150 8.97 10.35 -30.26
CA VAL A 150 7.68 9.66 -30.34
C VAL A 150 6.53 10.65 -30.39
N LEU A 151 5.47 10.25 -31.09
CA LEU A 151 4.20 10.98 -31.12
C LEU A 151 3.14 10.19 -30.35
N PRO A 152 2.17 10.87 -29.72
CA PRO A 152 1.08 10.18 -29.04
C PRO A 152 0.23 9.41 -30.05
N PHE A 153 -0.11 8.19 -29.71
CA PHE A 153 -1.08 7.39 -30.43
C PHE A 153 -2.45 7.53 -29.78
N ASN A 154 -3.44 7.86 -30.60
CA ASN A 154 -4.85 7.88 -30.20
C ASN A 154 -5.64 7.38 -31.42
N GLU A 155 -6.35 6.26 -31.28
CA GLU A 155 -7.17 5.65 -32.35
C GLU A 155 -8.21 6.61 -32.95
N GLU A 156 -8.61 7.66 -32.21
CA GLU A 156 -9.52 8.70 -32.71
C GLU A 156 -8.86 9.67 -33.70
N ARG A 157 -7.52 9.79 -33.69
CA ARG A 157 -6.75 10.79 -34.47
C ARG A 157 -5.70 10.17 -35.39
N PHE A 158 -5.04 9.09 -34.97
CA PHE A 158 -4.01 8.39 -35.75
C PHE A 158 -4.18 6.88 -35.63
N THR A 159 -4.08 6.18 -36.76
CA THR A 159 -4.04 4.72 -36.81
C THR A 159 -2.59 4.21 -36.94
N PRO A 160 -2.31 2.91 -36.72
CA PRO A 160 -0.96 2.37 -36.92
C PRO A 160 -0.41 2.64 -38.32
N GLU A 161 -1.28 2.67 -39.34
CA GLU A 161 -0.94 2.96 -40.72
C GLU A 161 -0.43 4.38 -40.93
N ASP A 162 -0.95 5.36 -40.16
CA ASP A 162 -0.50 6.76 -40.23
C ASP A 162 0.98 6.89 -39.83
N PHE A 163 1.45 5.99 -38.96
CA PHE A 163 2.85 5.84 -38.52
C PHE A 163 3.67 4.90 -39.42
N GLY A 164 3.07 4.28 -40.44
CA GLY A 164 3.72 3.36 -41.36
C GLY A 164 3.70 1.88 -40.92
N TYR A 165 2.99 1.55 -39.84
CA TYR A 165 2.88 0.17 -39.36
C TYR A 165 1.66 -0.55 -39.96
N VAL A 166 1.81 -1.83 -40.31
CA VAL A 166 0.68 -2.69 -40.70
C VAL A 166 -0.23 -2.98 -39.50
N SER A 167 0.38 -3.11 -38.33
CA SER A 167 -0.24 -3.12 -37.01
C SER A 167 0.91 -2.93 -36.01
N PHE A 168 0.62 -2.54 -34.79
CA PHE A 168 1.69 -2.42 -33.79
C PHE A 168 2.30 -3.76 -33.36
N GLY A 169 1.76 -4.92 -33.76
CA GLY A 169 2.30 -6.25 -33.44
C GLY A 169 2.27 -6.62 -31.94
N VAL A 170 2.28 -5.61 -31.06
CA VAL A 170 1.97 -5.70 -29.65
C VAL A 170 0.47 -5.92 -29.55
N LYS A 171 0.06 -7.18 -29.59
CA LYS A 171 -1.30 -7.57 -29.25
C LYS A 171 -1.46 -7.44 -27.74
N VAL A 172 -1.57 -6.20 -27.25
CA VAL A 172 -2.05 -5.99 -25.90
C VAL A 172 -3.51 -6.43 -25.96
N VAL A 173 -3.77 -7.62 -25.43
CA VAL A 173 -5.15 -8.07 -25.25
C VAL A 173 -5.76 -7.03 -24.32
N PRO A 174 -6.80 -6.27 -24.71
CA PRO A 174 -7.46 -5.35 -23.81
C PRO A 174 -7.93 -6.19 -22.62
N TYR A 175 -7.22 -6.05 -21.50
CA TYR A 175 -7.62 -6.75 -20.30
C TYR A 175 -8.95 -6.14 -19.87
N PRO A 176 -9.96 -6.97 -19.59
CA PRO A 176 -11.21 -6.44 -19.11
C PRO A 176 -10.94 -5.68 -17.82
N TYR A 177 -11.30 -4.40 -17.80
CA TYR A 177 -11.22 -3.55 -16.62
C TYR A 177 -12.62 -3.03 -16.31
N PHE A 178 -12.82 -2.65 -15.05
CA PHE A 178 -13.97 -1.85 -14.64
C PHE A 178 -13.47 -0.60 -13.91
N ARG A 179 -14.29 0.45 -13.91
CA ARG A 179 -14.03 1.67 -13.14
C ARG A 179 -14.60 1.48 -11.74
N LEU A 180 -13.87 1.90 -10.71
CA LEU A 180 -14.26 1.79 -9.30
C LEU A 180 -14.14 3.16 -8.64
N ALA A 181 -15.19 3.56 -7.93
CA ALA A 181 -15.21 4.77 -7.12
C ALA A 181 -15.65 4.41 -5.71
N VAL A 182 -14.82 4.75 -4.72
CA VAL A 182 -15.10 4.46 -3.31
C VAL A 182 -15.54 5.74 -2.62
N PHE A 183 -16.62 5.64 -1.86
CA PHE A 183 -17.22 6.74 -1.13
C PHE A 183 -17.32 6.41 0.34
N LYS A 184 -17.26 7.44 1.18
CA LYS A 184 -17.62 7.39 2.61
C LYS A 184 -18.78 8.36 2.89
N PRO A 185 -19.64 8.10 3.88
CA PRO A 185 -20.66 9.04 4.30
C PRO A 185 -20.05 10.37 4.75
N GLY A 186 -20.58 11.49 4.27
CA GLY A 186 -20.21 12.83 4.70
C GLY A 186 -21.43 13.73 4.94
N PRO A 187 -21.24 14.95 5.50
CA PRO A 187 -22.34 15.84 5.91
C PRO A 187 -23.33 16.24 4.81
N GLY A 188 -22.93 16.14 3.54
CA GLY A 188 -23.76 16.45 2.36
C GLY A 188 -24.09 15.23 1.50
N GLY A 189 -23.86 14.02 2.00
CA GLY A 189 -23.95 12.77 1.24
C GLY A 189 -22.59 12.09 1.06
N PRO A 190 -22.53 11.02 0.25
CA PRO A 190 -21.29 10.27 0.02
C PRO A 190 -20.19 11.13 -0.63
N VAL A 191 -18.99 11.07 -0.10
CA VAL A 191 -17.80 11.80 -0.59
C VAL A 191 -16.78 10.78 -1.09
N LEU A 192 -16.14 11.05 -2.23
CA LEU A 192 -15.04 10.23 -2.74
C LEU A 192 -13.90 10.17 -1.73
N ASP A 193 -13.40 8.97 -1.44
CA ASP A 193 -12.36 8.76 -0.45
C ASP A 193 -11.38 7.67 -0.86
N ALA A 194 -10.30 7.54 -0.09
CA ALA A 194 -9.33 6.49 -0.23
C ALA A 194 -9.85 5.16 0.34
N ALA A 195 -9.31 4.08 -0.20
CA ALA A 195 -9.46 2.73 0.34
C ALA A 195 -8.31 1.85 -0.18
N HIS A 196 -8.12 0.69 0.43
CA HIS A 196 -7.25 -0.35 -0.09
C HIS A 196 -8.09 -1.42 -0.77
N ALA A 197 -7.81 -1.72 -2.04
CA ALA A 197 -8.59 -2.66 -2.83
C ALA A 197 -7.83 -3.95 -3.09
N TYR A 198 -8.52 -5.07 -2.87
CA TYR A 198 -8.09 -6.40 -3.27
C TYR A 198 -9.10 -6.99 -4.24
N LEU A 199 -8.60 -7.68 -5.25
CA LEU A 199 -9.42 -8.52 -6.11
C LEU A 199 -8.99 -9.97 -5.95
N LEU A 200 -9.91 -10.82 -5.52
CA LEU A 200 -9.63 -12.20 -5.18
C LEU A 200 -10.24 -13.18 -6.19
N ASP A 201 -9.50 -14.24 -6.47
CA ASP A 201 -9.96 -15.45 -7.14
C ASP A 201 -9.79 -16.64 -6.18
N GLY A 202 -10.85 -16.96 -5.43
CA GLY A 202 -10.75 -17.90 -4.32
C GLY A 202 -9.79 -17.40 -3.25
N ALA A 203 -8.66 -18.09 -3.06
CA ALA A 203 -7.61 -17.70 -2.13
C ALA A 203 -6.51 -16.83 -2.77
N ASP A 204 -6.49 -16.70 -4.09
CA ASP A 204 -5.45 -15.97 -4.81
C ASP A 204 -5.80 -14.48 -4.89
N THR A 205 -4.83 -13.62 -4.61
CA THR A 205 -4.98 -12.17 -4.76
C THR A 205 -4.48 -11.74 -6.14
N LEU A 206 -5.39 -11.30 -7.01
CA LEU A 206 -5.10 -10.84 -8.37
C LEU A 206 -4.73 -9.36 -8.43
N VAL A 207 -5.37 -8.54 -7.59
CA VAL A 207 -5.10 -7.10 -7.46
C VAL A 207 -4.91 -6.79 -5.99
N ASN A 208 -3.93 -5.94 -5.68
CA ASN A 208 -3.66 -5.39 -4.36
C ASN A 208 -3.18 -3.94 -4.59
N LYS A 209 -4.05 -2.96 -4.32
CA LYS A 209 -3.80 -1.56 -4.71
C LYS A 209 -4.40 -0.58 -3.71
N ALA A 210 -3.60 0.38 -3.27
CA ALA A 210 -4.08 1.57 -2.60
C ALA A 210 -4.78 2.50 -3.61
N LEU A 211 -6.01 2.90 -3.31
CA LEU A 211 -6.82 3.79 -4.12
C LEU A 211 -6.88 5.16 -3.41
N PRO A 212 -6.25 6.22 -3.95
CA PRO A 212 -6.50 7.57 -3.44
C PRO A 212 -7.93 8.02 -3.79
N PRO A 213 -8.45 9.12 -3.23
CA PRO A 213 -9.80 9.61 -3.58
C PRO A 213 -9.93 9.85 -5.09
N GLY A 214 -10.89 9.19 -5.74
CA GLY A 214 -11.09 9.28 -7.19
C GLY A 214 -11.78 8.07 -7.80
N THR A 215 -11.83 8.05 -9.14
CA THR A 215 -12.26 6.87 -9.91
C THR A 215 -11.04 6.19 -10.50
N HIS A 216 -10.94 4.88 -10.31
CA HIS A 216 -9.78 4.08 -10.70
C HIS A 216 -10.17 2.95 -11.63
N GLU A 217 -9.33 2.67 -12.62
CA GLU A 217 -9.45 1.44 -13.41
C GLU A 217 -8.83 0.27 -12.66
N ILE A 218 -9.61 -0.81 -12.56
CA ILE A 218 -9.21 -2.10 -11.99
C ILE A 218 -9.12 -3.08 -13.15
N ALA A 219 -7.91 -3.29 -13.65
CA ALA A 219 -7.59 -4.23 -14.71
C ALA A 219 -6.93 -5.49 -14.14
N PHE A 220 -7.29 -6.66 -14.65
CA PHE A 220 -6.70 -7.93 -14.24
C PHE A 220 -6.83 -9.00 -15.33
N VAL A 221 -6.02 -10.06 -15.22
CA VAL A 221 -6.08 -11.22 -16.11
C VAL A 221 -6.96 -12.30 -15.48
N GLY A 222 -8.08 -12.64 -16.12
CA GLY A 222 -9.02 -13.61 -15.59
C GLY A 222 -10.06 -14.08 -16.62
N ASP A 223 -10.74 -15.17 -16.31
CA ASP A 223 -11.91 -15.66 -17.05
C ASP A 223 -13.11 -14.76 -16.75
N ARG A 224 -13.62 -14.07 -17.78
CA ARG A 224 -14.72 -13.10 -17.67
C ARG A 224 -16.04 -13.69 -17.17
N SER A 225 -16.21 -15.01 -17.31
CA SER A 225 -17.38 -15.77 -16.88
C SER A 225 -17.25 -16.35 -15.47
N LYS A 226 -16.06 -16.25 -14.87
CA LYS A 226 -15.77 -16.71 -13.50
C LYS A 226 -16.17 -15.67 -12.45
N ALA A 227 -16.48 -16.14 -11.25
CA ALA A 227 -16.74 -15.29 -10.09
C ALA A 227 -15.42 -14.84 -9.43
N TYR A 228 -15.34 -13.56 -9.11
CA TYR A 228 -14.28 -12.90 -8.36
C TYR A 228 -14.87 -12.20 -7.14
N THR A 229 -14.05 -11.84 -6.17
CA THR A 229 -14.48 -11.04 -5.01
C THR A 229 -13.69 -9.74 -4.95
N LEU A 230 -14.40 -8.61 -5.00
CA LEU A 230 -13.83 -7.30 -4.67
C LEU A 230 -13.87 -7.15 -3.15
N VAL A 231 -12.72 -6.88 -2.53
CA VAL A 231 -12.60 -6.52 -1.12
C VAL A 231 -12.05 -5.10 -1.03
N LEU A 232 -12.74 -4.23 -0.30
CA LEU A 232 -12.25 -2.90 0.05
C LEU A 232 -12.06 -2.84 1.56
N GLU A 233 -10.86 -2.44 1.95
CA GLU A 233 -10.49 -2.22 3.34
C GLU A 233 -10.23 -0.73 3.57
N ASP A 234 -10.67 -0.26 4.72
CA ASP A 234 -10.31 1.03 5.26
C ASP A 234 -10.23 0.88 6.78
N GLU A 235 -9.24 1.52 7.41
CA GLU A 235 -9.01 1.36 8.84
C GLU A 235 -10.16 1.92 9.70
N THR A 236 -10.96 2.81 9.14
CA THR A 236 -12.05 3.52 9.81
C THR A 236 -13.44 3.00 9.42
N TYR A 237 -13.55 2.14 8.40
CA TYR A 237 -14.85 1.65 7.90
C TYR A 237 -14.90 0.12 7.81
N GLY A 238 -16.11 -0.42 7.75
CA GLY A 238 -16.31 -1.86 7.64
C GLY A 238 -15.80 -2.40 6.31
N VAL A 239 -15.27 -3.63 6.34
CA VAL A 239 -14.80 -4.31 5.13
C VAL A 239 -15.97 -4.47 4.14
N TYR A 240 -15.77 -4.01 2.91
CA TYR A 240 -16.71 -4.28 1.83
C TYR A 240 -16.22 -5.49 1.05
N ALA A 241 -16.98 -6.58 1.06
CA ALA A 241 -16.71 -7.76 0.25
C ALA A 241 -17.91 -8.08 -0.64
N GLN A 242 -17.71 -8.12 -1.96
CA GLN A 242 -18.76 -8.46 -2.92
C GLN A 242 -18.23 -9.35 -4.04
N SER A 243 -18.83 -10.53 -4.18
CA SER A 243 -18.57 -11.39 -5.33
C SER A 243 -19.30 -10.91 -6.58
N PHE A 244 -18.65 -11.02 -7.74
CA PHE A 244 -19.18 -10.62 -9.04
C PHE A 244 -18.61 -11.49 -10.17
N VAL A 245 -19.35 -11.58 -11.27
CA VAL A 245 -18.86 -12.11 -12.56
C VAL A 245 -18.59 -10.92 -13.47
N LEU A 246 -17.42 -10.87 -14.10
CA LEU A 246 -16.94 -9.67 -14.79
C LEU A 246 -17.85 -9.25 -15.96
N ASP A 247 -18.29 -10.19 -16.80
CA ASP A 247 -19.22 -9.86 -17.91
C ASP A 247 -20.55 -9.30 -17.40
N SER A 248 -21.11 -9.90 -16.35
CA SER A 248 -22.32 -9.42 -15.70
C SER A 248 -22.14 -8.03 -15.08
N LEU A 249 -20.97 -7.78 -14.47
CA LEU A 249 -20.62 -6.49 -13.89
C LEU A 249 -20.53 -5.41 -14.98
N LEU A 250 -19.76 -5.65 -16.04
CA LEU A 250 -19.58 -4.69 -17.13
C LEU A 250 -20.90 -4.37 -17.83
N ASN A 251 -21.73 -5.38 -18.07
CA ASN A 251 -23.07 -5.18 -18.63
C ASN A 251 -23.99 -4.39 -17.68
N ARG A 252 -23.86 -4.57 -16.36
CA ARG A 252 -24.62 -3.79 -15.38
C ARG A 252 -24.17 -2.33 -15.32
N LEU A 253 -22.87 -2.09 -15.40
CA LEU A 253 -22.28 -0.76 -15.26
C LEU A 253 -22.48 0.12 -16.50
N GLN A 254 -22.59 -0.46 -17.70
CA GLN A 254 -22.76 0.30 -18.96
C GLN A 254 -21.71 1.42 -19.13
N GLY A 255 -20.48 1.12 -18.69
CA GLY A 255 -19.36 2.07 -18.68
C GLY A 255 -19.22 2.83 -17.36
N GLU A 256 -20.27 3.12 -16.59
CA GLU A 256 -20.20 3.87 -15.33
C GLU A 256 -19.31 3.20 -14.28
N PRO A 257 -18.70 3.96 -13.35
CA PRO A 257 -17.94 3.35 -12.27
C PRO A 257 -18.85 2.54 -11.35
N TRP A 258 -18.32 1.42 -10.86
CA TRP A 258 -18.87 0.74 -9.69
C TRP A 258 -18.67 1.67 -8.49
N ALA A 259 -19.72 2.38 -8.13
CA ALA A 259 -19.76 3.21 -6.93
C ALA A 259 -20.01 2.32 -5.70
N VAL A 260 -19.07 2.32 -4.76
CA VAL A 260 -19.20 1.63 -3.47
C VAL A 260 -19.17 2.64 -2.35
N THR A 261 -20.19 2.66 -1.50
CA THR A 261 -20.19 3.46 -0.27
C THR A 261 -19.83 2.56 0.91
N MET A 262 -18.70 2.83 1.55
CA MET A 262 -18.24 2.13 2.74
C MET A 262 -19.20 2.40 3.90
N LYS A 263 -19.44 1.39 4.73
CA LYS A 263 -20.32 1.51 5.90
C LYS A 263 -19.50 1.87 7.14
N PRO A 264 -19.91 2.87 7.94
CA PRO A 264 -19.31 3.13 9.25
C PRO A 264 -19.21 1.83 10.05
N ALA A 265 -18.05 1.60 10.67
CA ALA A 265 -17.85 0.41 11.48
C ALA A 265 -16.98 0.67 12.71
N VAL A 266 -17.18 -0.15 13.73
CA VAL A 266 -16.11 -0.46 14.68
C VAL A 266 -15.25 -1.52 14.02
N THR A 267 -13.95 -1.30 13.93
CA THR A 267 -13.02 -2.28 13.36
C THR A 267 -12.05 -2.77 14.42
N ILE A 268 -11.90 -4.08 14.51
CA ILE A 268 -10.92 -4.74 15.38
C ILE A 268 -10.10 -5.65 14.51
N VAL A 269 -8.79 -5.38 14.47
CA VAL A 269 -7.85 -6.19 13.72
C VAL A 269 -7.10 -7.04 14.71
N SER A 270 -7.21 -8.35 14.57
CA SER A 270 -6.62 -9.30 15.49
C SER A 270 -5.62 -10.21 14.78
N ASP A 271 -4.46 -10.39 15.43
CA ASP A 271 -3.53 -11.46 15.09
C ASP A 271 -3.83 -12.64 16.01
N ASP A 272 -4.50 -13.63 15.44
CA ASP A 272 -4.67 -14.90 16.12
C ASP A 272 -3.28 -15.58 16.22
N ASN A 273 -2.92 -16.00 17.43
CA ASN A 273 -1.71 -16.74 17.74
C ASN A 273 -2.02 -18.20 18.14
N GLY A 274 -3.22 -18.71 17.82
CA GLY A 274 -3.71 -20.02 18.26
C GLY A 274 -4.72 -19.97 19.39
N TRP A 275 -5.17 -18.77 19.79
CA TRP A 275 -6.08 -18.57 20.91
C TRP A 275 -7.28 -17.75 20.44
N ASN A 276 -8.47 -18.33 20.56
CA ASN A 276 -9.72 -17.79 20.02
C ASN A 276 -10.00 -16.36 20.52
N PHE A 277 -10.42 -15.47 19.62
CA PHE A 277 -11.05 -14.21 20.00
C PHE A 277 -12.28 -14.52 20.85
N SER A 278 -12.31 -14.10 22.13
CA SER A 278 -13.29 -14.65 23.06
C SER A 278 -14.69 -14.08 22.87
N GLY A 279 -14.77 -12.85 22.37
CA GLY A 279 -16.01 -12.18 22.08
C GLY A 279 -15.96 -10.69 22.42
N MET A 280 -17.12 -10.07 22.31
CA MET A 280 -17.33 -8.68 22.70
C MET A 280 -18.58 -8.59 23.56
N HIS A 281 -18.70 -7.51 24.29
CA HIS A 281 -19.93 -7.10 24.93
C HIS A 281 -20.33 -5.76 24.34
N LEU A 282 -21.55 -5.69 23.83
CA LEU A 282 -22.13 -4.46 23.29
C LEU A 282 -23.33 -4.09 24.15
N GLU A 283 -23.56 -2.79 24.35
CA GLU A 283 -24.79 -2.27 24.96
C GLU A 283 -25.29 -0.99 24.27
N GLY A 284 -26.58 -0.69 24.46
CA GLY A 284 -27.14 0.65 24.20
C GLY A 284 -27.87 0.84 22.87
N TRP A 285 -27.79 -0.11 21.92
CA TRP A 285 -28.46 0.04 20.62
C TRP A 285 -29.94 -0.37 20.67
N ARG A 286 -30.77 0.23 19.82
CA ARG A 286 -32.22 -0.06 19.69
C ARG A 286 -32.61 -0.64 18.34
N GLY A 287 -31.69 -0.67 17.37
CA GLY A 287 -31.95 -1.23 16.05
C GLY A 287 -31.19 -2.52 15.80
N GLU A 288 -30.48 -2.58 14.68
CA GLU A 288 -29.72 -3.75 14.26
C GLU A 288 -28.22 -3.46 14.27
N VAL A 289 -27.46 -4.32 14.92
CA VAL A 289 -26.01 -4.35 14.83
C VAL A 289 -25.61 -5.67 14.17
N SER A 290 -24.66 -5.61 13.24
CA SER A 290 -24.14 -6.79 12.56
C SER A 290 -22.64 -6.89 12.72
N VAL A 291 -22.17 -8.07 13.10
CA VAL A 291 -20.76 -8.38 13.29
C VAL A 291 -20.32 -9.29 12.14
N ASP A 292 -19.39 -8.81 11.33
CA ASP A 292 -18.64 -9.62 10.37
C ASP A 292 -17.32 -10.04 11.04
N TRP A 293 -17.10 -11.34 11.18
CA TRP A 293 -15.95 -11.89 11.89
C TRP A 293 -14.69 -12.01 11.02
N GLY A 294 -14.76 -11.64 9.73
CA GLY A 294 -13.60 -11.68 8.83
C GLY A 294 -13.14 -13.10 8.46
N ASP A 295 -13.95 -14.12 8.76
CA ASP A 295 -13.78 -15.50 8.31
C ASP A 295 -14.90 -15.96 7.36
N GLY A 296 -15.79 -15.04 6.97
CA GLY A 296 -16.95 -15.29 6.13
C GLY A 296 -18.24 -15.58 6.91
N THR A 297 -18.15 -15.71 8.24
CA THR A 297 -19.33 -15.76 9.11
C THR A 297 -19.77 -14.35 9.49
N ARG A 298 -21.09 -14.20 9.67
CA ARG A 298 -21.71 -12.92 9.98
C ARG A 298 -22.92 -13.14 10.88
N ASP A 299 -22.93 -12.41 11.98
CA ASP A 299 -24.04 -12.40 12.92
C ASP A 299 -24.80 -11.07 12.87
N VAL A 300 -26.08 -11.13 13.24
CA VAL A 300 -26.99 -9.99 13.23
C VAL A 300 -27.77 -10.00 14.54
N TYR A 301 -27.68 -8.89 15.27
CA TYR A 301 -28.26 -8.68 16.59
C TYR A 301 -29.31 -7.57 16.51
N GLY A 302 -30.59 -7.95 16.57
CA GLY A 302 -31.70 -7.02 16.58
C GLY A 302 -32.04 -6.51 18.00
N SER A 303 -33.00 -5.58 18.06
CA SER A 303 -33.50 -4.92 19.27
C SER A 303 -34.02 -5.85 20.37
N ASP A 304 -34.36 -7.09 20.01
CA ASP A 304 -35.09 -8.01 20.89
C ASP A 304 -34.18 -8.76 21.87
N LEU A 305 -32.86 -8.68 21.70
CA LEU A 305 -31.87 -9.39 22.52
C LEU A 305 -31.54 -8.69 23.86
N GLY A 306 -32.22 -7.58 24.16
CA GLY A 306 -31.97 -6.76 25.34
C GLY A 306 -30.86 -5.74 25.10
N TYR A 307 -30.77 -4.73 25.96
CA TYR A 307 -29.83 -3.62 25.83
C TYR A 307 -28.35 -4.01 26.00
N SER A 308 -28.03 -5.30 26.15
CA SER A 308 -26.74 -5.82 26.56
C SER A 308 -26.59 -7.26 26.06
N THR A 309 -25.54 -7.56 25.29
CA THR A 309 -25.33 -8.89 24.72
C THR A 309 -23.85 -9.21 24.62
N ASP A 310 -23.49 -10.41 25.10
CA ASP A 310 -22.20 -11.03 24.81
C ASP A 310 -22.22 -11.68 23.44
N VAL A 311 -21.18 -11.40 22.66
CA VAL A 311 -21.04 -11.75 21.26
C VAL A 311 -19.82 -12.67 21.12
N PRO A 312 -19.92 -13.97 21.47
CA PRO A 312 -18.80 -14.89 21.36
C PRO A 312 -18.62 -15.33 19.91
N HIS A 313 -17.37 -15.59 19.53
CA HIS A 313 -17.04 -16.22 18.26
C HIS A 313 -15.83 -17.15 18.44
N GLU A 314 -15.72 -18.20 17.65
CA GLU A 314 -14.56 -19.08 17.68
C GLU A 314 -14.04 -19.26 16.26
N TYR A 315 -12.71 -19.13 16.08
CA TYR A 315 -12.08 -19.33 14.79
C TYR A 315 -11.51 -20.74 14.68
N ASP A 316 -11.78 -21.41 13.57
CA ASP A 316 -11.22 -22.74 13.30
C ASP A 316 -9.74 -22.70 12.86
N VAL A 317 -9.26 -21.52 12.42
CA VAL A 317 -7.92 -21.37 11.85
C VAL A 317 -7.29 -20.03 12.24
N VAL A 318 -6.09 -20.14 12.79
CA VAL A 318 -5.18 -19.04 13.12
C VAL A 318 -4.83 -18.22 11.90
N ARG A 319 -5.36 -17.00 11.81
CA ARG A 319 -5.04 -16.01 10.77
C ARG A 319 -5.25 -14.60 11.28
N HIS A 320 -4.71 -13.64 10.56
CA HIS A 320 -5.09 -12.24 10.66
C HIS A 320 -6.57 -12.07 10.33
N ARG A 321 -7.33 -11.38 11.18
CA ARG A 321 -8.78 -11.14 11.01
C ARG A 321 -9.11 -9.67 11.18
N VAL A 322 -10.09 -9.22 10.42
CA VAL A 322 -10.70 -7.91 10.57
C VAL A 322 -12.15 -8.12 10.97
N VAL A 323 -12.44 -7.94 12.27
CA VAL A 323 -13.80 -7.94 12.77
C VAL A 323 -14.40 -6.57 12.52
N SER A 324 -15.54 -6.51 11.84
CA SER A 324 -16.26 -5.28 11.52
C SER A 324 -17.65 -5.29 12.11
N ILE A 325 -17.96 -4.32 12.96
CA ILE A 325 -19.29 -4.12 13.54
C ILE A 325 -19.97 -2.97 12.80
N THR A 326 -21.09 -3.21 12.16
CA THR A 326 -21.85 -2.21 11.38
C THR A 326 -23.31 -2.16 11.85
N GLY A 327 -24.07 -1.14 11.41
CA GLY A 327 -25.49 -0.98 11.75
C GLY A 327 -25.73 0.30 12.53
N ASP A 328 -26.60 0.26 13.53
CA ASP A 328 -27.02 1.41 14.34
C ASP A 328 -26.00 1.78 15.43
N LEU A 329 -24.75 2.03 15.00
CA LEU A 329 -23.60 2.30 15.86
C LEU A 329 -23.72 3.61 16.66
N GLU A 330 -24.56 4.53 16.19
CA GLU A 330 -24.79 5.82 16.84
C GLU A 330 -25.44 5.71 18.22
N GLU A 331 -26.04 4.56 18.54
CA GLU A 331 -26.69 4.31 19.83
C GLU A 331 -25.85 3.42 20.76
N VAL A 332 -24.79 2.78 20.25
CA VAL A 332 -23.94 1.89 21.05
C VAL A 332 -23.23 2.69 22.13
N SER A 333 -23.52 2.37 23.39
CA SER A 333 -23.04 3.09 24.58
C SER A 333 -21.96 2.36 25.35
N THR A 334 -21.87 1.04 25.21
CA THR A 334 -20.82 0.23 25.85
C THR A 334 -20.19 -0.68 24.82
N VAL A 335 -18.87 -0.73 24.82
CA VAL A 335 -18.09 -1.74 24.10
C VAL A 335 -17.07 -2.32 25.07
N HIS A 336 -17.16 -3.62 25.34
CA HIS A 336 -16.10 -4.37 26.02
C HIS A 336 -15.54 -5.41 25.06
N VAL A 337 -14.24 -5.35 24.76
CA VAL A 337 -13.57 -6.38 23.96
C VAL A 337 -12.85 -7.36 24.90
N TYR A 338 -13.18 -8.65 24.79
CA TYR A 338 -12.52 -9.75 25.50
C TYR A 338 -11.79 -10.63 24.50
N SER A 339 -10.46 -10.54 24.46
CA SER A 339 -9.68 -11.26 23.45
C SER A 339 -8.56 -12.07 24.07
N TRP A 340 -8.50 -13.37 23.77
CA TRP A 340 -7.29 -14.15 24.00
C TRP A 340 -6.25 -13.90 22.92
N ALA A 341 -6.66 -13.50 21.72
CA ALA A 341 -5.78 -13.05 20.66
C ALA A 341 -5.31 -11.61 20.89
N GLY A 342 -4.24 -11.24 20.19
CA GLY A 342 -3.77 -9.86 20.18
C GLY A 342 -4.68 -8.95 19.38
N ILE A 343 -4.88 -7.72 19.82
CA ILE A 343 -5.55 -6.65 19.07
C ILE A 343 -4.46 -5.75 18.47
N GLN A 344 -4.29 -5.76 17.16
CA GLN A 344 -3.30 -4.93 16.49
C GLN A 344 -3.82 -3.53 16.20
N ARG A 345 -5.09 -3.42 15.82
CA ARG A 345 -5.77 -2.16 15.53
C ARG A 345 -7.18 -2.18 16.11
N LEU A 346 -7.62 -1.02 16.58
CA LEU A 346 -8.94 -0.78 17.13
C LEU A 346 -9.41 0.59 16.65
N ASN A 347 -10.56 0.64 15.99
CA ASN A 347 -11.20 1.89 15.60
C ASN A 347 -12.59 2.01 16.24
N LEU A 348 -12.83 3.15 16.88
CA LEU A 348 -14.07 3.47 17.60
C LEU A 348 -14.72 4.78 17.09
N ASP A 349 -14.26 5.30 15.95
CA ASP A 349 -14.61 6.62 15.42
C ASP A 349 -16.10 6.81 15.15
N HIS A 350 -16.81 5.71 14.93
CA HIS A 350 -18.23 5.67 14.58
C HIS A 350 -19.15 5.35 15.77
N LEU A 351 -18.65 5.52 17.00
CA LEU A 351 -19.42 5.36 18.23
C LEU A 351 -19.56 6.71 18.98
N PRO A 352 -20.36 7.65 18.46
CA PRO A 352 -20.52 8.98 19.07
C PRO A 352 -21.17 8.92 20.47
N SER A 353 -21.93 7.86 20.77
CA SER A 353 -22.60 7.65 22.05
C SER A 353 -21.85 6.74 23.02
N LEU A 354 -20.60 6.36 22.70
CA LEU A 354 -19.79 5.48 23.55
C LEU A 354 -19.57 6.12 24.93
N LEU A 355 -20.16 5.54 25.97
CA LEU A 355 -20.01 5.94 27.37
C LEU A 355 -18.94 5.09 28.07
N ASN A 356 -18.90 3.80 27.79
CA ASN A 356 -18.04 2.83 28.48
C ASN A 356 -17.21 2.02 27.48
N LEU A 357 -15.89 2.09 27.61
CA LEU A 357 -14.96 1.25 26.87
C LEU A 357 -14.21 0.32 27.83
N GLY A 358 -14.26 -0.97 27.56
CA GLY A 358 -13.47 -1.99 28.22
C GLY A 358 -12.60 -2.75 27.23
N ILE A 359 -11.33 -2.96 27.55
CA ILE A 359 -10.42 -3.76 26.73
C ILE A 359 -9.66 -4.73 27.64
N THR A 360 -9.87 -6.02 27.44
CA THR A 360 -9.19 -7.06 28.19
C THR A 360 -8.53 -8.00 27.20
N THR A 361 -7.19 -8.04 27.21
CA THR A 361 -6.41 -8.98 26.40
C THR A 361 -5.55 -9.87 27.26
N TYR A 362 -5.36 -11.13 26.87
CA TYR A 362 -4.51 -12.08 27.60
C TYR A 362 -3.09 -12.19 27.05
N THR A 363 -2.86 -11.69 25.84
CA THR A 363 -1.57 -11.78 25.14
C THR A 363 -0.69 -10.56 25.30
N ARG A 364 -1.22 -9.49 25.93
CA ARG A 364 -0.58 -8.17 26.00
C ARG A 364 -0.25 -7.63 24.61
N THR A 365 -1.08 -7.89 23.61
CA THR A 365 -0.93 -7.26 22.31
C THR A 365 -2.14 -6.37 22.10
N THR A 366 -1.94 -5.06 22.25
CA THR A 366 -2.93 -4.03 21.89
C THR A 366 -2.26 -3.02 20.96
N PRO A 367 -3.00 -2.13 20.29
CA PRO A 367 -2.38 -1.01 19.60
C PRO A 367 -1.53 -0.18 20.59
N THR A 368 -0.49 0.48 20.11
CA THR A 368 0.32 1.39 20.95
C THR A 368 -0.39 2.71 21.23
N VAL A 369 -1.45 3.05 20.49
CA VAL A 369 -2.22 4.27 20.66
C VAL A 369 -3.69 3.92 20.78
N LEU A 370 -4.35 4.45 21.82
CA LEU A 370 -5.80 4.46 21.94
C LEU A 370 -6.33 5.86 21.66
N ASP A 371 -6.94 6.06 20.49
CA ASP A 371 -7.52 7.35 20.10
C ASP A 371 -9.03 7.37 20.34
N LEU A 372 -9.48 8.23 21.26
CA LEU A 372 -10.88 8.42 21.63
C LEU A 372 -11.36 9.84 21.34
N ARG A 373 -10.61 10.62 20.54
CA ARG A 373 -10.94 12.05 20.30
C ARG A 373 -12.30 12.26 19.64
N LYS A 374 -12.84 11.25 18.95
CA LYS A 374 -14.19 11.31 18.35
C LYS A 374 -15.30 10.80 19.28
N ASN A 375 -14.96 10.17 20.41
CA ASN A 375 -15.92 9.59 21.36
C ASN A 375 -16.27 10.60 22.46
N THR A 376 -16.89 11.72 22.08
CA THR A 376 -17.14 12.86 22.99
C THR A 376 -18.03 12.53 24.21
N ALA A 377 -18.76 11.42 24.17
CA ALA A 377 -19.60 10.95 25.27
C ALA A 377 -18.87 10.05 26.29
N ILE A 378 -17.59 9.71 26.06
CA ILE A 378 -16.88 8.73 26.88
C ILE A 378 -16.77 9.17 28.34
N MET A 379 -17.16 8.27 29.25
CA MET A 379 -17.15 8.46 30.71
C MET A 379 -16.21 7.50 31.41
N THR A 380 -16.17 6.25 30.95
CA THR A 380 -15.42 5.16 31.58
C THR A 380 -14.51 4.49 30.57
N ILE A 381 -13.24 4.36 30.92
CA ILE A 381 -12.25 3.63 30.13
C ILE A 381 -11.58 2.62 31.06
N SER A 382 -11.61 1.35 30.69
CA SER A 382 -10.86 0.31 31.35
C SER A 382 -10.02 -0.50 30.35
N ALA A 383 -8.76 -0.73 30.70
CA ALA A 383 -7.86 -1.59 29.95
C ALA A 383 -6.99 -2.39 30.92
N SER A 384 -6.83 -3.68 30.67
CA SER A 384 -5.91 -4.54 31.43
C SER A 384 -4.96 -5.25 30.50
N ASP A 385 -3.70 -5.43 30.93
CA ASP A 385 -2.67 -6.13 30.16
C ASP A 385 -2.56 -5.56 28.73
N SER A 386 -2.35 -4.25 28.62
CA SER A 386 -2.35 -3.52 27.34
C SER A 386 -0.99 -2.90 27.01
N GLU A 387 -0.69 -2.80 25.72
CA GLU A 387 0.49 -2.16 25.15
C GLU A 387 0.27 -0.67 24.78
N PHE A 388 -0.83 -0.06 25.22
CA PHE A 388 -1.08 1.36 25.00
C PHE A 388 0.05 2.19 25.59
N GLN A 389 0.77 2.90 24.73
CA GLN A 389 1.83 3.86 25.06
C GLN A 389 1.27 5.27 25.25
N SER A 390 0.17 5.59 24.56
CA SER A 390 -0.53 6.89 24.61
C SER A 390 -2.05 6.70 24.50
N VAL A 391 -2.80 7.59 25.15
CA VAL A 391 -4.27 7.63 25.12
C VAL A 391 -4.71 9.06 24.83
N TYR A 392 -5.51 9.26 23.78
CA TYR A 392 -6.02 10.58 23.42
C TYR A 392 -7.51 10.68 23.76
N LEU A 393 -7.86 11.59 24.66
CA LEU A 393 -9.23 11.87 25.07
C LEU A 393 -9.87 12.97 24.21
N PRO A 394 -11.21 13.04 24.13
CA PRO A 394 -11.89 14.14 23.45
C PRO A 394 -11.68 15.49 24.17
N GLU A 395 -11.87 16.58 23.44
CA GLU A 395 -11.81 17.94 23.99
C GLU A 395 -13.11 18.72 23.69
N PRO A 396 -13.90 19.11 24.71
CA PRO A 396 -13.78 18.69 26.12
C PRO A 396 -14.07 17.19 26.30
N ASN A 397 -13.52 16.57 27.34
CA ASN A 397 -13.90 15.20 27.75
C ASN A 397 -14.79 15.20 28.99
N HIS A 398 -15.57 14.13 29.18
CA HIS A 398 -16.42 13.90 30.35
C HIS A 398 -16.01 12.65 31.14
N VAL A 399 -14.75 12.25 31.01
CA VAL A 399 -14.22 11.05 31.63
C VAL A 399 -14.25 11.22 33.15
N SER A 400 -14.94 10.29 33.82
CA SER A 400 -15.00 10.20 35.28
C SER A 400 -14.23 9.01 35.83
N GLN A 401 -13.90 8.05 34.97
CA GLN A 401 -13.20 6.83 35.37
C GLN A 401 -12.21 6.36 34.31
N VAL A 402 -10.95 6.21 34.69
CA VAL A 402 -9.91 5.53 33.91
C VAL A 402 -9.26 4.46 34.78
N VAL A 403 -9.24 3.22 34.29
CA VAL A 403 -8.64 2.07 34.97
C VAL A 403 -7.73 1.31 34.01
N PHE A 404 -6.43 1.55 34.12
CA PHE A 404 -5.39 0.92 33.33
C PHE A 404 -4.54 0.08 34.27
N THR A 405 -4.68 -1.24 34.18
CA THR A 405 -3.95 -2.18 35.04
C THR A 405 -2.92 -2.93 34.21
N ASP A 406 -1.67 -2.92 34.67
CA ASP A 406 -0.54 -3.57 33.97
C ASP A 406 -0.40 -3.14 32.50
N GLY A 407 -0.63 -1.85 32.25
CA GLY A 407 -0.46 -1.22 30.93
C GLY A 407 0.99 -0.85 30.63
N ALA A 408 1.23 -0.42 29.39
CA ALA A 408 2.54 -0.01 28.88
C ALA A 408 2.64 1.50 28.54
N LEU A 409 1.88 2.36 29.23
CA LEU A 409 1.93 3.80 28.95
C LEU A 409 3.35 4.31 29.10
N THR A 410 3.77 5.16 28.19
CA THR A 410 5.03 5.89 28.33
C THR A 410 4.87 7.01 29.36
N SER A 411 5.97 7.57 29.86
CA SER A 411 5.91 8.76 30.72
C SER A 411 5.16 9.90 30.03
N ASP A 412 5.42 10.14 28.75
CA ASP A 412 4.75 11.20 27.99
C ASP A 412 3.25 10.90 27.84
N GLY A 413 2.88 9.67 27.46
CA GLY A 413 1.47 9.26 27.38
C GLY A 413 0.72 9.33 28.71
N LEU A 414 1.37 9.00 29.83
CA LEU A 414 0.80 9.18 31.17
C LEU A 414 0.60 10.65 31.50
N ASN A 415 1.60 11.51 31.22
CA ASN A 415 1.51 12.95 31.47
C ASN A 415 0.37 13.60 30.66
N GLU A 416 0.25 13.25 29.37
CA GLU A 416 -0.83 13.73 28.51
C GLU A 416 -2.21 13.31 29.01
N LEU A 417 -2.37 12.04 29.42
CA LEU A 417 -3.60 11.53 30.00
C LEU A 417 -4.00 12.26 31.28
N VAL A 418 -3.05 12.45 32.20
CA VAL A 418 -3.27 13.18 33.46
C VAL A 418 -3.70 14.62 33.15
N HIS A 419 -3.00 15.29 32.25
CA HIS A 419 -3.29 16.68 31.89
C HIS A 419 -4.66 16.84 31.25
N ALA A 420 -5.05 15.91 30.36
CA ALA A 420 -6.37 15.92 29.72
C ALA A 420 -7.52 15.74 30.72
N ILE A 421 -7.35 14.86 31.71
CA ILE A 421 -8.32 14.66 32.80
C ILE A 421 -8.36 15.90 33.70
N TYR A 422 -7.20 16.39 34.15
CA TYR A 422 -7.08 17.59 34.98
C TYR A 422 -7.78 18.79 34.35
N THR A 423 -7.49 19.08 33.09
CA THR A 423 -8.06 20.22 32.36
C THR A 423 -9.58 20.11 32.27
N SER A 424 -10.10 18.92 31.95
CA SER A 424 -11.54 18.70 31.94
C SER A 424 -12.19 18.88 33.31
N VAL A 425 -11.60 18.30 34.36
CA VAL A 425 -12.12 18.37 35.73
C VAL A 425 -12.14 19.81 36.25
N VAL A 426 -11.08 20.58 36.00
CA VAL A 426 -11.02 22.00 36.37
C VAL A 426 -12.08 22.81 35.62
N ALA A 427 -12.27 22.55 34.33
CA ALA A 427 -13.25 23.27 33.52
C ALA A 427 -14.70 22.93 33.91
N SER A 428 -14.98 21.67 34.25
CA SER A 428 -16.33 21.16 34.51
C SER A 428 -16.75 21.17 35.98
N GLY A 429 -15.80 21.14 36.92
CA GLY A 429 -16.04 21.00 38.34
C GLY A 429 -16.41 19.56 38.80
N VAL A 430 -16.15 18.54 37.98
CA VAL A 430 -16.49 17.13 38.30
C VAL A 430 -15.69 16.65 39.52
N ARG A 431 -16.37 16.04 40.49
CA ARG A 431 -15.78 15.51 41.73
C ARG A 431 -15.97 14.01 41.85
N GLY A 432 -15.08 13.36 42.60
CA GLY A 432 -15.25 11.95 42.96
C GLY A 432 -14.97 10.95 41.83
N GLY A 433 -14.16 11.32 40.83
CA GLY A 433 -13.74 10.40 39.78
C GLY A 433 -12.68 9.40 40.23
N LEU A 434 -12.30 8.49 39.34
CA LEU A 434 -11.27 7.48 39.55
C LEU A 434 -10.23 7.54 38.43
N LEU A 435 -8.96 7.66 38.81
CA LEU A 435 -7.82 7.48 37.92
C LEU A 435 -6.90 6.41 38.51
N SER A 436 -6.96 5.20 37.97
CA SER A 436 -6.10 4.07 38.32
C SER A 436 -5.23 3.77 37.12
N VAL A 437 -3.92 4.02 37.23
CA VAL A 437 -2.96 3.77 36.15
C VAL A 437 -1.75 3.08 36.73
N ASP A 438 -1.97 1.88 37.24
CA ASP A 438 -1.09 1.20 38.19
C ASP A 438 -0.62 -0.17 37.70
N ARG A 439 0.56 -0.56 38.20
CA ARG A 439 1.07 -1.93 38.12
C ARG A 439 0.55 -2.73 39.30
N TYR A 440 -0.05 -3.88 38.99
CA TYR A 440 -0.70 -4.73 39.96
C TYR A 440 0.15 -5.96 40.23
N ILE A 441 0.65 -6.07 41.46
CA ILE A 441 1.53 -7.17 41.89
C ILE A 441 0.90 -7.82 43.11
N ASP A 442 0.65 -9.12 43.05
CA ASP A 442 0.13 -9.93 44.17
C ASP A 442 -1.15 -9.39 44.84
N GLY A 443 -2.02 -8.71 44.09
CA GLY A 443 -3.26 -8.15 44.65
C GLY A 443 -3.17 -6.70 45.11
N GLU A 444 -2.01 -6.05 44.94
CA GLU A 444 -1.79 -4.68 45.38
C GLU A 444 -1.32 -3.77 44.25
N SER A 445 -1.76 -2.51 44.31
CA SER A 445 -1.34 -1.42 43.44
C SER A 445 -0.01 -0.87 43.95
N VAL A 446 1.09 -1.10 43.21
CA VAL A 446 2.44 -0.81 43.72
C VAL A 446 2.95 0.55 43.24
N ASP A 447 2.96 0.76 41.92
CA ASP A 447 3.52 1.93 41.26
C ASP A 447 2.63 2.34 40.08
N PHE A 448 2.81 3.56 39.57
CA PHE A 448 2.31 3.90 38.24
C PHE A 448 2.95 3.00 37.17
N VAL A 449 2.24 2.79 36.07
CA VAL A 449 2.77 2.06 34.90
C VAL A 449 4.01 2.75 34.27
N ALA A 450 4.12 4.07 34.43
CA ALA A 450 5.29 4.87 34.08
C ALA A 450 5.50 6.00 35.09
N PRO A 451 6.71 6.56 35.24
CA PRO A 451 6.95 7.67 36.16
C PRO A 451 6.30 8.96 35.64
N PRO A 452 5.41 9.61 36.42
CA PRO A 452 4.83 10.90 36.06
C PRO A 452 5.85 12.03 36.18
N SER A 453 5.65 13.09 35.39
CA SER A 453 6.42 14.34 35.50
C SER A 453 6.08 15.11 36.79
N ALA A 454 6.91 16.08 37.16
CA ALA A 454 6.63 16.97 38.29
C ALA A 454 5.31 17.74 38.14
N GLN A 455 4.96 18.13 36.90
CA GLN A 455 3.68 18.78 36.61
C GLN A 455 2.51 17.80 36.79
N ALA A 456 2.60 16.61 36.20
CA ALA A 456 1.55 15.61 36.33
C ALA A 456 1.32 15.20 37.80
N LEU A 457 2.39 15.11 38.61
CA LEU A 457 2.26 14.88 40.06
C LEU A 457 1.47 15.99 40.77
N GLU A 458 1.66 17.24 40.37
CA GLU A 458 0.90 18.37 40.95
C GLU A 458 -0.57 18.34 40.51
N GLU A 459 -0.83 18.09 39.23
CA GLU A 459 -2.18 17.92 38.70
C GLU A 459 -2.92 16.77 39.40
N LEU A 460 -2.26 15.64 39.64
CA LEU A 460 -2.79 14.51 40.41
C LEU A 460 -3.11 14.89 41.87
N ARG A 461 -2.28 15.71 42.54
CA ARG A 461 -2.56 16.21 43.90
C ARG A 461 -3.80 17.10 43.91
N ILE A 462 -3.94 18.00 42.94
CA ILE A 462 -5.12 18.87 42.84
C ILE A 462 -6.38 18.03 42.60
N LEU A 463 -6.33 17.07 41.67
CA LEU A 463 -7.43 16.13 41.43
C LEU A 463 -7.86 15.42 42.72
N ARG A 464 -6.89 14.89 43.48
CA ARG A 464 -7.13 14.18 44.75
C ARG A 464 -7.69 15.10 45.83
N ASP A 465 -7.01 16.20 46.12
CA ASP A 465 -7.23 17.01 47.32
C ASP A 465 -8.38 18.00 47.14
N GLU A 466 -8.50 18.63 45.96
CA GLU A 466 -9.52 19.64 45.69
C GLU A 466 -10.80 19.05 45.09
N TYR A 467 -10.64 18.09 44.16
CA TYR A 467 -11.75 17.48 43.43
C TYR A 467 -12.16 16.10 43.97
N GLN A 468 -11.50 15.61 45.02
CA GLN A 468 -11.83 14.35 45.69
C GLN A 468 -11.76 13.14 44.75
N TRP A 469 -10.90 13.19 43.74
CA TRP A 469 -10.65 12.03 42.88
C TRP A 469 -9.87 10.95 43.62
N THR A 470 -10.23 9.70 43.37
CA THR A 470 -9.43 8.55 43.81
C THR A 470 -8.31 8.32 42.81
N ILE A 471 -7.06 8.44 43.24
CA ILE A 471 -5.88 8.20 42.41
C ILE A 471 -5.19 6.91 42.87
N LYS A 472 -4.85 6.03 41.92
CA LYS A 472 -4.11 4.80 42.16
C LYS A 472 -2.87 4.69 41.24
N PRO A 473 -1.69 4.34 41.80
CA PRO A 473 -1.43 4.07 43.22
C PRO A 473 -1.60 5.35 44.07
N GLY A 474 -1.95 5.18 45.35
CA GLY A 474 -2.22 6.31 46.24
C GLY A 474 -0.96 7.00 46.80
N ASN A 475 0.20 6.37 46.66
CA ASN A 475 1.47 6.83 47.22
C ASN A 475 2.33 7.47 46.12
N PHE A 476 2.34 8.80 46.02
CA PHE A 476 3.14 9.57 45.05
C PHE A 476 3.47 11.01 45.49
#